data_AF-A0A7S0TKK0-F1
#
_entry.id   AF-A0A7S0TKK0-F1
#
_cell.length_a   1.000
_cell.length_b   1.000
_cell.length_c   1.000
_cell.angle_alpha   90.00
_cell.angle_beta   90.00
_cell.angle_gamma   90.00
#
_symmetry.space_group_name_H-M   'P 1'
#
loop_
_entity.id
_entity.type
_entity.pdbx_description
1 polymer ?
#
loop_
_entity_poly.entity_id
_entity_poly.type
_entity_poly.pdbx_seq_one_letter_code
_entity_poly.pdbx_strand_id
1 'polypeptide(L)'
;PRGKGDSLESPRKGDKSARPMSAASNLSRQSSTSTMMRTVSKPGMMTRAGSVRLIKAAKQKQKERPPKKWPPLALISVVQCRDLMPRDAYGNPVDPFVTVRVKDKTYTSATQRRTCDPY
;
A
#
# COMPACT_ATOMS: atom_id res chain seq x y z
N PRO A 1 30.98 48.45 -32.12
CA PRO A 1 30.58 48.72 -30.72
C PRO A 1 30.32 47.41 -29.95
N ARG A 2 31.32 46.91 -29.22
CA ARG A 2 31.22 45.70 -28.37
C ARG A 2 30.91 46.15 -26.94
N GLY A 3 29.67 45.97 -26.49
CA GLY A 3 29.28 46.19 -25.10
C GLY A 3 29.54 44.95 -24.27
N LYS A 4 30.56 45.01 -23.40
CA LYS A 4 30.68 44.12 -22.23
C LYS A 4 29.83 44.74 -21.13
N GLY A 5 28.88 43.96 -20.59
CA GLY A 5 28.07 44.33 -19.43
C GLY A 5 28.31 43.33 -18.32
N ASP A 6 28.87 43.84 -17.23
CA ASP A 6 29.39 43.14 -16.07
C ASP A 6 28.33 42.45 -15.19
N SER A 7 28.85 41.45 -14.48
CA SER A 7 28.29 40.66 -13.38
C SER A 7 27.51 41.45 -12.33
N LEU A 8 26.39 40.88 -11.86
CA LEU A 8 25.94 41.05 -10.48
C LEU A 8 25.41 39.72 -9.93
N GLU A 9 26.31 38.99 -9.28
CA GLU A 9 26.02 37.89 -8.38
C GLU A 9 25.44 38.47 -7.08
N SER A 10 24.39 37.83 -6.52
CA SER A 10 23.85 38.18 -5.21
C SER A 10 23.58 36.91 -4.42
N PRO A 11 24.30 36.65 -3.31
CA PRO A 11 24.00 35.55 -2.42
C PRO A 11 22.97 36.00 -1.38
N ARG A 12 21.87 35.25 -1.21
CA ARG A 12 21.03 35.36 -0.01
C ARG A 12 21.05 34.06 0.79
N LYS A 13 21.72 34.17 1.95
CA LYS A 13 21.67 33.26 3.09
C LYS A 13 20.23 33.07 3.59
N GLY A 14 19.93 31.87 4.05
CA GLY A 14 18.67 31.56 4.72
C GLY A 14 18.72 30.21 5.45
N ASP A 15 19.52 30.13 6.50
CA ASP A 15 19.38 29.13 7.57
C ASP A 15 17.97 29.20 8.19
N LYS A 16 17.38 28.06 8.54
CA LYS A 16 17.03 27.70 9.93
C LYS A 16 16.04 26.53 10.03
N SER A 17 16.33 25.71 11.03
CA SER A 17 15.41 24.95 11.89
C SER A 17 14.94 23.57 11.43
N ALA A 18 15.66 22.59 11.97
CA ALA A 18 15.19 21.26 12.29
C ALA A 18 13.91 21.27 13.16
N ARG A 19 13.05 20.27 12.94
CA ARG A 19 12.12 19.75 13.94
C ARG A 19 12.06 18.23 13.84
N PRO A 20 12.51 17.48 14.86
CA PRO A 20 12.09 16.11 15.10
C PRO A 20 11.23 16.06 16.37
N MET A 21 10.07 15.38 16.35
CA MET A 21 9.31 14.77 17.47
C MET A 21 8.09 14.08 16.82
N SER A 22 7.59 12.88 17.11
CA SER A 22 7.55 12.00 18.30
C SER A 22 7.05 10.62 17.79
N ALA A 23 7.65 9.48 18.13
CA ALA A 23 7.46 8.63 19.32
C ALA A 23 6.07 7.97 19.46
N ALA A 24 6.08 6.65 19.21
CA ALA A 24 5.40 5.54 19.90
C ALA A 24 3.86 5.54 20.08
N SER A 25 3.23 4.39 19.80
CA SER A 25 2.73 3.52 20.90
C SER A 25 2.19 2.16 20.41
N ASN A 26 2.55 1.16 21.20
CA ASN A 26 2.20 -0.26 21.13
C ASN A 26 0.69 -0.50 21.33
N LEU A 27 0.15 -1.54 20.69
CA LEU A 27 -0.97 -2.27 21.29
C LEU A 27 -0.83 -3.79 21.02
N SER A 28 -0.22 -4.45 22.00
CA SER A 28 -0.32 -5.89 22.24
C SER A 28 -1.68 -6.20 22.87
N ARG A 29 -2.37 -7.24 22.38
CA ARG A 29 -3.46 -7.94 23.10
C ARG A 29 -3.62 -9.34 22.47
N GLN A 30 -3.00 -10.33 23.11
CA GLN A 30 -3.58 -11.22 24.14
C GLN A 30 -4.16 -12.50 23.51
N SER A 31 -3.40 -13.56 23.72
CA SER A 31 -3.74 -14.97 23.53
C SER A 31 -4.77 -15.43 24.56
N SER A 32 -5.62 -16.38 24.18
CA SER A 32 -6.43 -17.15 25.13
C SER A 32 -6.34 -18.62 24.75
N THR A 33 -5.49 -19.33 25.47
CA THR A 33 -5.42 -20.78 25.58
C THR A 33 -6.57 -21.27 26.44
N SER A 34 -7.46 -22.09 25.88
CA SER A 34 -8.49 -22.79 26.65
C SER A 34 -8.09 -24.24 26.89
N THR A 35 -7.93 -24.56 28.16
CA THR A 35 -7.56 -25.85 28.75
C THR A 35 -8.82 -26.66 29.11
N MET A 36 -8.62 -27.97 29.34
CA MET A 36 -9.46 -28.93 30.08
C MET A 36 -10.52 -29.68 29.23
N MET A 37 -10.79 -30.98 29.40
CA MET A 37 -10.60 -31.92 30.52
C MET A 37 -10.25 -33.32 29.97
N ARG A 38 -9.49 -34.11 30.75
CA ARG A 38 -9.40 -35.57 30.57
C ARG A 38 -10.56 -36.22 31.33
N THR A 39 -11.31 -37.08 30.66
CA THR A 39 -12.25 -38.02 31.32
C THR A 39 -11.69 -39.43 31.29
N VAL A 40 -11.70 -40.05 32.47
CA VAL A 40 -11.17 -41.36 32.82
C VAL A 40 -12.17 -42.48 32.50
N SER A 41 -11.63 -43.55 31.93
CA SER A 41 -11.88 -44.98 32.22
C SER A 41 -13.28 -45.60 32.09
N LYS A 42 -13.36 -46.68 31.29
CA LYS A 42 -13.66 -48.06 31.76
C LYS A 42 -13.30 -49.13 30.69
N PRO A 43 -12.86 -50.34 31.12
CA PRO A 43 -12.45 -51.42 30.23
C PRO A 43 -13.61 -52.39 29.93
N GLY A 44 -13.49 -53.12 28.83
CA GLY A 44 -14.23 -54.35 28.59
C GLY A 44 -15.16 -54.29 27.39
N MET A 45 -14.77 -54.97 26.31
CA MET A 45 -15.40 -56.20 25.82
C MET A 45 -14.79 -56.54 24.45
N MET A 46 -14.22 -57.74 24.37
CA MET A 46 -13.72 -58.33 23.13
C MET A 46 -14.90 -58.75 22.27
N THR A 47 -14.97 -58.26 21.03
CA THR A 47 -15.79 -58.90 19.99
C THR A 47 -15.05 -58.92 18.65
N ARG A 48 -14.95 -60.16 18.16
CA ARG A 48 -14.53 -60.72 16.88
C ARG A 48 -14.31 -59.78 15.69
N ALA A 49 -13.19 -60.05 15.04
CA ALA A 49 -12.74 -59.53 13.76
C ALA A 49 -13.80 -59.69 12.65
N GLY A 50 -14.23 -58.56 12.13
CA GLY A 50 -14.89 -58.39 10.83
C GLY A 50 -14.49 -57.02 10.31
N SER A 51 -13.37 -56.95 9.57
CA SER A 51 -12.82 -55.68 9.07
C SER A 51 -13.57 -55.23 7.80
N VAL A 52 -14.81 -54.80 7.98
CA VAL A 52 -15.47 -53.93 6.99
C VAL A 52 -15.27 -52.50 7.48
N ARG A 53 -14.24 -51.85 6.94
CA ARG A 53 -13.94 -50.44 7.26
C ARG A 53 -15.00 -49.57 6.60
N LEU A 54 -16.08 -49.32 7.33
CA LEU A 54 -17.01 -48.25 7.02
C LEU A 54 -16.26 -46.94 7.27
N ILE A 55 -15.73 -46.35 6.19
CA ILE A 55 -15.12 -45.03 6.21
C ILE A 55 -16.26 -44.05 6.49
N LYS A 56 -16.54 -43.79 7.78
CA LYS A 56 -17.37 -42.65 8.17
C LYS A 56 -16.66 -41.43 7.60
N ALA A 57 -17.24 -40.84 6.56
CA ALA A 57 -16.86 -39.54 6.07
C ALA A 57 -17.00 -38.57 7.25
N ALA A 58 -15.88 -38.32 7.93
CA ALA A 58 -15.81 -37.29 8.94
C ALA A 58 -16.19 -36.01 8.20
N LYS A 59 -17.38 -35.49 8.50
CA LYS A 59 -17.80 -34.14 8.13
C LYS A 59 -16.77 -33.21 8.74
N GLN A 60 -15.70 -33.00 8.00
CA GLN A 60 -14.64 -32.08 8.33
C GLN A 60 -15.35 -30.73 8.35
N LYS A 61 -15.66 -30.25 9.56
CA LYS A 61 -16.12 -28.88 9.77
C LYS A 61 -14.98 -28.01 9.26
N GLN A 62 -15.00 -27.72 7.96
CA GLN A 62 -14.18 -26.68 7.38
C GLN A 62 -14.56 -25.43 8.16
N LYS A 63 -13.67 -25.06 9.06
CA LYS A 63 -13.74 -23.81 9.79
C LYS A 63 -13.59 -22.77 8.68
N GLU A 64 -14.72 -22.34 8.11
CA GLU A 64 -14.78 -21.32 7.07
C GLU A 64 -13.96 -20.16 7.62
N ARG A 65 -12.77 -19.98 7.05
CA ARG A 65 -11.96 -18.82 7.38
C ARG A 65 -12.79 -17.65 6.89
N PRO A 66 -13.07 -16.64 7.74
CA PRO A 66 -13.81 -15.48 7.30
C PRO A 66 -13.12 -14.95 6.04
N PRO A 67 -13.89 -14.57 5.00
CA PRO A 67 -13.31 -14.10 3.75
C PRO A 67 -12.32 -13.00 4.10
N LYS A 68 -11.06 -13.18 3.65
CA LYS A 68 -10.05 -12.12 3.73
C LYS A 68 -10.66 -10.92 3.01
N LYS A 69 -11.21 -9.97 3.76
CA LYS A 69 -11.57 -8.65 3.25
C LYS A 69 -10.24 -8.02 2.87
N TRP A 70 -9.87 -8.18 1.60
CA TRP A 70 -8.75 -7.45 1.05
C TRP A 70 -9.02 -5.97 1.33
N PRO A 71 -8.05 -5.23 1.88
CA PRO A 71 -8.22 -3.79 2.02
C PRO A 71 -8.56 -3.23 0.63
N PRO A 72 -9.45 -2.22 0.53
CA PRO A 72 -9.83 -1.67 -0.76
C PRO A 72 -8.55 -1.17 -1.46
N LEU A 73 -8.14 -1.90 -2.51
CA LEU A 73 -7.06 -1.46 -3.38
C LEU A 73 -7.64 -0.36 -4.26
N ALA A 74 -7.24 0.89 -4.01
CA ALA A 74 -7.58 2.00 -4.89
C ALA A 74 -6.71 1.91 -6.15
N LEU A 75 -7.34 1.68 -7.30
CA LEU A 75 -6.70 1.78 -8.61
C LEU A 75 -6.84 3.23 -9.10
N ILE A 76 -5.71 3.89 -9.32
CA ILE A 76 -5.66 5.24 -9.88
C ILE A 76 -5.15 5.11 -11.31
N SER A 77 -5.98 5.52 -12.27
CA SER A 77 -5.64 5.59 -13.69
C SER A 77 -5.67 7.05 -14.12
N VAL A 78 -4.54 7.55 -14.63
CA VAL A 78 -4.42 8.87 -15.24
C VAL A 78 -4.48 8.65 -16.74
N VAL A 79 -5.50 9.19 -17.40
CA VAL A 79 -5.83 8.86 -18.80
C VAL A 79 -5.55 10.02 -19.76
N GLN A 80 -5.85 11.26 -19.35
CA GLN A 80 -5.62 12.43 -20.20
C GLN A 80 -5.63 13.69 -19.32
N CYS A 81 -4.86 14.70 -19.73
CA CYS A 81 -5.07 16.08 -19.31
C CYS A 81 -5.30 16.95 -20.55
N ARG A 82 -6.08 18.02 -20.40
CA ARG A 82 -6.37 18.96 -21.48
C ARG A 82 -6.17 20.38 -21.02
N ASP A 83 -5.88 21.26 -21.97
CA ASP A 83 -5.80 22.70 -21.78
C ASP A 83 -4.79 23.10 -20.68
N LEU A 84 -3.65 22.41 -20.61
CA LEU A 84 -2.58 22.81 -19.70
C LEU A 84 -2.05 24.19 -20.08
N MET A 85 -1.81 25.02 -19.07
CA MET A 85 -1.25 26.34 -19.31
C MET A 85 0.13 26.21 -19.99
N PRO A 86 0.37 27.01 -21.05
CA PRO A 86 1.67 27.05 -21.70
C PRO A 86 2.74 27.56 -20.74
N ARG A 87 4.00 27.27 -21.06
CA ARG A 87 5.15 27.62 -20.22
C ARG A 87 5.33 29.14 -20.09
N ASP A 88 4.98 29.87 -21.14
CA ASP A 88 5.20 31.29 -21.27
C ASP A 88 4.07 31.98 -22.04
N ALA A 89 4.14 33.31 -22.10
CA ALA A 89 3.18 34.17 -22.80
C ALA A 89 3.16 33.95 -24.32
N TYR A 90 4.17 33.28 -24.89
CA TYR A 90 4.25 32.98 -26.31
C TYR A 90 3.50 31.69 -26.69
N GLY A 91 2.89 31.02 -25.72
CA GLY A 91 2.16 29.78 -25.96
C GLY A 91 3.07 28.58 -26.15
N ASN A 92 4.33 28.63 -25.68
CA ASN A 92 5.22 27.48 -25.84
C ASN A 92 4.69 26.28 -25.03
N PRO A 93 4.60 25.10 -25.67
CA PRO A 93 4.06 23.92 -25.02
C PRO A 93 4.98 23.43 -23.89
N VAL A 94 4.38 22.79 -22.89
CA VAL A 94 5.06 22.27 -21.70
C VAL A 94 5.49 20.81 -21.88
N ASP A 95 6.33 20.32 -20.97
CA ASP A 95 6.69 18.91 -20.85
C ASP A 95 5.99 18.31 -19.61
N PRO A 96 4.68 17.98 -19.68
CA PRO A 96 3.91 17.63 -18.50
C PRO A 96 4.24 16.22 -17.98
N PHE A 97 4.12 16.05 -16.66
CA PHE A 97 4.15 14.77 -15.97
C PHE A 97 3.21 14.83 -14.76
N VAL A 98 2.76 13.67 -14.29
CA VAL A 98 1.84 13.56 -13.15
C VAL A 98 2.55 12.88 -11.99
N THR A 99 2.38 13.45 -10.79
CA THR A 99 2.83 12.84 -9.55
C THR A 99 1.63 12.59 -8.65
N VAL A 100 1.40 11.33 -8.30
CA VAL A 100 0.32 10.89 -7.40
C VAL A 100 0.92 10.54 -6.05
N ARG A 101 0.45 11.18 -4.98
CA ARG A 101 0.87 10.89 -3.60
C ARG A 101 -0.26 10.19 -2.85
N VAL A 102 0.03 9.00 -2.31
CA VAL A 102 -0.89 8.21 -1.50
C VAL A 102 -0.19 7.83 -0.20
N LYS A 103 -0.55 8.51 0.90
CA LYS A 103 0.15 8.40 2.20
C LYS A 103 1.66 8.64 2.02
N ASP A 104 2.48 7.64 2.35
CA ASP A 104 3.95 7.70 2.27
C ASP A 104 4.51 7.30 0.89
N LYS A 105 3.64 7.04 -0.09
CA LYS A 105 4.05 6.60 -1.43
C LYS A 105 3.86 7.71 -2.45
N THR A 106 4.86 7.88 -3.30
CA THR A 106 4.82 8.80 -4.45
C THR A 106 5.01 7.98 -5.73
N TYR A 107 4.13 8.21 -6.69
CA TYR A 107 4.17 7.60 -8.03
C TYR A 107 4.29 8.71 -9.06
N THR A 108 5.20 8.58 -10.01
CA THR A 108 5.44 9.59 -11.04
C THR A 108 5.30 8.96 -12.43
N SER A 109 4.55 9.62 -13.32
CA SER A 109 4.41 9.19 -14.71
C SER A 109 5.65 9.51 -15.53
N ALA A 110 5.72 8.97 -16.75
CA ALA A 110 6.64 9.49 -17.74
C ALA A 110 6.28 10.94 -18.10
N THR A 111 7.30 11.72 -18.46
CA THR A 111 7.13 13.06 -19.00
C THR A 111 6.74 12.98 -20.47
N GLN A 112 5.64 13.63 -20.84
CA GLN A 112 5.29 13.82 -22.24
C GLN A 112 5.94 15.11 -22.74
N ARG A 113 6.46 15.10 -23.97
CA ARG A 113 7.23 16.24 -24.47
C ARG A 113 6.37 17.17 -25.31
N ARG A 114 6.54 18.48 -25.11
CA ARG A 114 5.99 19.56 -25.95
C ARG A 114 4.50 19.40 -26.23
N THR A 115 3.69 19.21 -25.19
CA THR A 115 2.23 19.12 -25.30
C THR A 115 1.53 19.82 -24.15
N CYS A 116 0.41 20.49 -24.43
CA CYS A 116 -0.52 20.97 -23.41
C CYS A 116 -1.69 20.00 -23.18
N ASP A 117 -1.76 18.92 -23.94
CA ASP A 117 -2.83 17.92 -23.92
C ASP A 117 -2.26 16.49 -23.87
N PRO A 118 -1.60 16.09 -22.78
CA PRO A 118 -0.98 14.76 -22.68
C PRO A 118 -2.02 13.64 -22.53
N TYR A 119 -1.71 12.47 -23.11
CA TYR A 119 -2.52 11.24 -23.07
C TYR A 119 -1.80 10.10 -22.35
#